data_AF-A0A3D5TQ11-F1
#
_entry.id   AF-A0A3D5TQ11-F1
#
_cell.length_a   1.000
_cell.length_b   1.000
_cell.length_c   1.000
_cell.angle_alpha   90.00
_cell.angle_beta   90.00
_cell.angle_gamma   90.00
#
_symmetry.space_group_name_H-M   'P 1'
#
loop_
_entity.id
_entity.type
_entity.pdbx_description
1 polymer ?
#
loop_
_entity_poly.entity_id
_entity_poly.type
_entity_poly.pdbx_seq_one_letter_code
_entity_poly.pdbx_strand_id
1 'polypeptide(L)' 'MARSPEAMHKCPLLKRDIFWGDCYEVQEIRNDELEPSFFPYKFDADEANKVCEVCKWYIAD' A
#
# COMPACT_ATOMS: atom_id res chain seq x y z
N MET A 1 -3.46 -0.94 -17.71
CA MET A 1 -1.99 -1.16 -17.76
C MET A 1 -1.60 -1.68 -16.40
N ALA A 2 -1.08 -2.90 -16.32
CA ALA A 2 -0.55 -3.44 -15.08
C ALA A 2 0.61 -2.53 -14.64
N ARG A 3 0.54 -1.98 -13.42
CA ARG A 3 1.64 -1.18 -12.86
C ARG A 3 2.78 -2.16 -12.56
N SER A 4 4.02 -1.81 -12.88
CA SER A 4 5.18 -2.64 -12.47
C SER A 4 5.41 -2.44 -10.96
N PRO A 5 5.73 -3.48 -10.17
CA PRO A 5 6.10 -3.33 -8.77
C PRO A 5 7.26 -2.35 -8.55
N GLU A 6 8.15 -2.24 -9.53
CA GLU A 6 9.35 -1.39 -9.52
C GLU A 6 9.06 0.06 -9.95
N ALA A 7 7.85 0.33 -10.47
CA ALA A 7 7.47 1.69 -10.83
C ALA A 7 7.15 2.49 -9.57
N MET A 8 7.54 3.77 -9.57
CA MET A 8 7.29 4.67 -8.45
C MET A 8 5.97 5.43 -8.62
N HIS A 9 5.32 5.75 -7.51
CA HIS A 9 4.19 6.67 -7.47
C HIS A 9 4.17 7.45 -6.15
N LYS A 10 3.48 8.60 -6.16
CA LYS A 10 3.28 9.38 -4.93
C LYS A 10 2.26 8.69 -4.04
N CYS A 11 2.65 8.36 -2.82
CA CYS A 11 1.76 7.83 -1.79
C CYS A 11 1.13 9.00 -1.00
N PRO A 12 -0.21 9.13 -0.98
CA PRO A 12 -0.88 10.20 -0.24
C PRO A 12 -0.78 10.01 1.28
N LEU A 13 -0.68 8.77 1.76
CA LEU A 13 -0.51 8.44 3.18
C LEU A 13 0.88 8.85 3.70
N LEU A 14 1.93 8.41 3.00
CA LEU A 14 3.33 8.68 3.40
C LEU A 14 3.86 10.03 2.90
N LYS A 15 3.11 10.72 2.03
CA LYS A 15 3.46 12.01 1.42
C LYS A 15 4.83 12.02 0.71
N ARG A 16 5.25 10.86 0.18
CA ARG A 16 6.50 10.65 -0.58
C ARG A 16 6.27 9.69 -1.74
N ASP A 17 7.21 9.66 -2.68
CA ASP A 17 7.21 8.63 -3.71
C ASP A 17 7.66 7.28 -3.12
N ILE A 18 6.92 6.23 -3.45
CA ILE A 18 7.19 4.83 -3.07
C ILE A 18 7.07 3.94 -4.30
N PHE A 19 7.57 2.72 -4.20
CA PHE A 19 7.33 1.71 -5.22
C PHE A 19 5.90 1.19 -5.13
N TRP A 20 5.34 0.78 -6.26
CA TRP A 20 4.05 0.08 -6.26
C TRP A 20 4.12 -1.18 -5.39
N GLY A 21 5.25 -1.90 -5.38
CA GLY A 21 5.50 -3.02 -4.48
C GLY A 21 5.26 -2.69 -3.00
N ASP A 22 5.85 -1.60 -2.50
CA ASP A 22 5.62 -1.12 -1.13
C ASP A 22 4.13 -0.79 -0.90
N CYS A 23 3.45 -0.26 -1.91
CA CYS A 23 2.02 0.04 -1.84
C CYS A 23 1.14 -1.21 -1.79
N TYR A 24 1.58 -2.33 -2.38
CA TYR A 24 0.90 -3.62 -2.25
C TYR A 24 0.99 -4.13 -0.81
N GLU A 25 2.16 -4.10 -0.18
CA GLU A 25 2.31 -4.52 1.23
C GLU A 25 1.38 -3.73 2.17
N VAL A 26 1.29 -2.41 1.98
CA VAL A 26 0.33 -1.56 2.71
C VAL A 26 -1.12 -2.00 2.50
N GLN A 27 -1.47 -2.44 1.29
CA GLN A 27 -2.81 -2.91 0.99
C GLN A 27 -3.10 -4.26 1.64
N GLU A 28 -2.12 -5.16 1.69
CA GLU A 28 -2.29 -6.46 2.35
C GLU A 28 -2.43 -6.31 3.87
N ILE A 29 -1.72 -5.36 4.48
CA ILE A 29 -1.95 -5.01 5.89
C ILE A 29 -3.38 -4.49 6.12
N ARG A 30 -3.92 -3.71 5.18
CA ARG A 30 -5.31 -3.20 5.25
C ARG A 30 -6.37 -4.26 4.96
N ASN A 31 -5.98 -5.34 4.29
CA ASN A 31 -6.84 -6.51 4.03
C ASN A 31 -6.71 -7.56 5.15
N ASP A 32 -5.96 -7.28 6.23
CA ASP A 32 -5.63 -8.23 7.30
C ASP A 32 -4.84 -9.47 6.83
N GLU A 33 -4.21 -9.41 5.65
CA GLU A 33 -3.40 -10.48 5.05
C GLU A 33 -1.93 -10.41 5.52
N LEU A 34 -1.46 -9.25 5.98
CA LEU A 34 -0.14 -9.04 6.58
C LEU A 34 -0.25 -8.34 7.93
N GLU A 35 0.60 -8.73 8.89
CA GLU A 35 0.62 -8.04 10.18
C GLU A 35 1.22 -6.63 10.05
N PRO A 36 0.67 -5.61 10.74
CA PRO A 36 1.22 -4.24 10.73
C PRO A 36 2.68 -4.15 11.20
N SER A 37 3.18 -5.15 11.94
CA SER A 37 4.56 -5.26 12.41
C SER A 37 5.58 -5.37 11.26
N PHE A 38 5.14 -5.79 10.07
CA PHE A 38 5.96 -5.80 8.86
C PHE A 38 6.14 -4.41 8.26
N PHE A 39 5.33 -3.43 8.66
CA PHE A 39 5.48 -2.06 8.19
C PHE A 39 6.47 -1.28 9.06
N PRO A 40 7.49 -0.63 8.47
CA PRO A 40 8.50 0.10 9.25
C PRO A 40 7.99 1.38 9.93
N TYR A 41 6.71 1.72 9.75
CA TYR A 41 6.07 2.90 10.32
C TYR A 41 4.82 2.53 11.08
N LYS A 42 4.43 3.36 12.05
CA LYS A 42 3.13 3.23 12.73
C LYS A 42 2.03 3.28 11.68
N PHE A 43 1.34 2.16 11.49
CA PHE A 43 0.28 2.02 10.50
C PHE A 43 -1.10 2.06 11.18
N ASP A 44 -1.98 2.93 10.70
CA ASP A 44 -3.38 3.04 11.13
C ASP A 44 -4.26 2.81 9.89
N ALA A 45 -4.96 1.68 9.87
CA ALA A 45 -5.78 1.27 8.73
C ALA A 45 -6.98 2.22 8.51
N ASP A 46 -7.58 2.74 9.58
CA ASP A 46 -8.70 3.67 9.53
C ASP A 46 -8.28 5.02 8.92
N GLU A 47 -7.10 5.52 9.28
CA GLU A 47 -6.53 6.71 8.65
C GLU A 47 -6.19 6.46 7.18
N ALA A 48 -5.56 5.32 6.87
CA ALA A 48 -5.22 4.94 5.50
C ALA A 48 -6.47 4.84 4.60
N ASN A 49 -7.57 4.28 5.13
CA ASN A 49 -8.87 4.16 4.44
C ASN A 49 -9.51 5.53 4.12
N LYS A 50 -9.25 6.56 4.91
CA LYS A 50 -9.71 7.94 4.63
C LYS A 50 -8.86 8.65 3.58
N VAL A 51 -7.58 8.28 3.48
CA VAL A 51 -6.60 8.95 2.60
C VAL A 51 -6.62 8.38 1.18
N CYS A 52 -6.75 7.06 1.02
CA CYS A 52 -6.89 6.44 -0.30
C CYS A 52 -7.68 5.13 -0.24
N GLU A 53 -8.32 4.76 -1.35
CA GLU A 53 -9.00 3.47 -1.50
C GLU A 53 -8.01 2.30 -1.61
N VAL A 54 -8.43 1.10 -1.20
CA VAL A 54 -7.69 -0.15 -1.48
C VAL A 54 -7.95 -0.51 -2.95
N CYS A 55 -6.95 -0.31 -3.82
CA CYS A 55 -7.14 -0.45 -5.26
C CYS A 55 -6.73 -1.81 -5.84
N LYS A 56 -6.12 -2.70 -5.05
CA LYS A 56 -5.63 -4.04 -5.44
C LYS A 56 -4.97 -4.04 -6.83
N TRP A 57 -4.09 -3.08 -7.06
CA TRP A 57 -3.48 -2.84 -8.37
C TRP A 57 -2.69 -4.06 -8.90
N TYR A 58 -2.29 -4.95 -8.00
CA TYR A 58 -1.68 -6.23 -8.27
C TYR A 58 -2.59 -7.35 -7.74
N ILE A 59 -3.21 -8.09 -8.65
CA ILE A 59 -3.82 -9.40 -8.38
C ILE A 59 -2.97 -10.35 -9.20
N ALA A 60 -2.11 -11.13 -8.53
CA ALA A 60 -1.50 -12.29 -9.17
C ALA A 60 -2.61 -13.35 -9.29
N ASP A 61 -3.10 -13.57 -10.51
CA ASP A 61 -3.94 -14.73 -10.84
C ASP A 61 -3.11 -16.02 -10.75
#